data_AF-A0A8J5ELL3-F1
#
_entry.id   AF-A0A8J5ELL3-F1
#
_cell.length_a   1.000
_cell.length_b   1.000
_cell.length_c   1.000
_cell.angle_alpha   90.00
_cell.angle_beta   90.00
_cell.angle_gamma   90.00
#
_symmetry.space_group_name_H-M   'P 1'
#
loop_
_entity.id
_entity.type
_entity.pdbx_description
1 polymer ?
#
loop_
_entity_poly.entity_id
_entity_poly.type
_entity_poly.pdbx_seq_one_letter_code
_entity_poly.pdbx_strand_id
1 'polypeptide(L)'
;MKVLLVLYDAGSHAQDEPKLLGCTENELGLRNWLESQGHTLVTTSSKDGADSVLDKEIVDADVVITTPFHPGYINKERIDKAKNLKI
;
A
#
# COMPACT_ATOMS: atom_id res chain seq x y z
N MET A 1 7.86 11.65 -2.37
CA MET A 1 8.09 10.22 -2.61
C MET A 1 6.75 9.56 -2.89
N LYS A 2 6.73 8.51 -3.71
CA LYS A 2 5.54 7.69 -3.93
C LYS A 2 5.53 6.55 -2.91
N VAL A 3 4.54 6.53 -2.03
CA VAL A 3 4.32 5.48 -1.04
C VAL A 3 3.19 4.58 -1.52
N LEU A 4 3.44 3.28 -1.57
CA LEU A 4 2.46 2.25 -1.90
C LEU A 4 2.13 1.44 -0.65
N LEU A 5 0.86 1.46 -0.24
CA LEU A 5 0.36 0.82 0.96
C LEU A 5 -0.54 -0.37 0.59
N VAL A 6 -0.14 -1.57 0.98
CA VAL A 6 -0.86 -2.83 0.70
C VAL A 6 -1.46 -3.38 1.97
N LEU A 7 -2.79 -3.27 2.11
CA LEU A 7 -3.56 -3.62 3.31
C LEU A 7 -4.80 -4.46 2.94
N TYR A 8 -5.50 -5.01 3.94
CA TYR A 8 -6.78 -5.67 3.71
C TYR A 8 -7.92 -4.64 3.64
N ASP A 9 -9.00 -4.98 2.92
CA ASP A 9 -10.23 -4.20 2.96
C ASP A 9 -11.05 -4.59 4.20
N ALA A 10 -11.54 -3.60 4.95
CA ALA A 10 -12.45 -3.84 6.06
C ALA A 10 -13.91 -3.55 5.70
N GLY A 11 -14.17 -2.87 4.58
CA GLY A 11 -15.51 -2.51 4.13
C GLY A 11 -16.24 -1.66 5.17
N SER A 12 -17.49 -2.01 5.46
CA SER A 12 -18.29 -1.30 6.48
C SER A 12 -17.66 -1.35 7.88
N HIS A 13 -16.86 -2.36 8.19
CA HIS A 13 -16.26 -2.51 9.52
C HIS A 13 -15.19 -1.45 9.82
N ALA A 14 -14.62 -0.80 8.80
CA ALA A 14 -13.76 0.36 8.99
C ALA A 14 -14.50 1.55 9.63
N GLN A 15 -15.82 1.66 9.39
CA GLN A 15 -16.67 2.70 9.99
C GLN A 15 -17.10 2.32 11.41
N ASP A 16 -17.35 1.03 11.65
CA ASP A 16 -17.72 0.51 12.97
C ASP A 16 -16.59 0.67 13.99
N GLU A 17 -15.33 0.47 13.57
CA GLU A 17 -14.13 0.62 14.41
C GLU A 17 -13.08 1.50 13.72
N PRO A 18 -13.11 2.83 13.95
CA PRO A 18 -12.15 3.78 13.36
C PRO A 18 -10.69 3.53 13.76
N LYS A 19 -10.41 2.76 14.81
CA LYS A 19 -9.04 2.37 15.20
C LYS A 19 -8.57 1.10 14.49
N LEU A 20 -9.35 0.53 13.58
CA LEU A 20 -8.88 -0.52 12.66
C LEU A 20 -7.97 0.11 11.61
N LEU A 21 -6.79 0.58 12.03
CA LEU A 21 -5.88 1.36 11.20
C LEU A 21 -5.24 0.54 10.07
N GLY A 22 -5.18 -0.78 10.23
CA GLY A 22 -4.54 -1.71 9.29
C GLY A 22 -5.33 -2.02 8.02
N CYS A 23 -6.43 -1.31 7.74
CA CYS A 23 -7.24 -1.51 6.54
C CYS A 23 -7.06 -0.39 5.51
N THR A 24 -7.46 -0.66 4.27
CA THR A 24 -7.35 0.28 3.15
C THR A 24 -8.12 1.58 3.36
N GLU A 25 -9.21 1.56 4.14
CA GLU A 25 -10.05 2.73 4.41
C GLU A 25 -9.40 3.70 5.40
N ASN A 26 -8.59 3.19 6.34
CA ASN A 26 -7.99 3.98 7.42
C ASN A 26 -6.49 4.24 7.21
N GLU A 27 -5.84 3.51 6.30
CA GLU A 27 -4.51 3.82 5.74
C GLU A 27 -3.40 4.02 6.79
N LEU A 28 -3.46 3.28 7.90
CA LEU A 28 -2.59 3.45 9.08
C LEU A 28 -2.60 4.88 9.68
N GLY A 29 -3.56 5.72 9.27
CA GLY A 29 -3.60 7.15 9.60
C GLY A 29 -2.55 8.00 8.88
N LEU A 30 -1.95 7.51 7.79
CA LEU A 30 -0.76 8.13 7.19
C LEU A 30 -1.03 9.21 6.13
N ARG A 31 -2.19 9.20 5.47
CA ARG A 31 -2.44 10.04 4.28
C ARG A 31 -2.15 11.52 4.51
N ASN A 32 -2.81 12.13 5.48
CA ASN A 32 -2.65 13.57 5.76
C ASN A 32 -1.19 13.93 6.11
N TRP A 33 -0.51 13.08 6.88
CA TRP A 33 0.87 13.31 7.28
C TRP A 33 1.83 13.21 6.08
N LEU A 34 1.64 12.24 5.18
CA LEU A 34 2.44 12.10 3.95
C LEU A 34 2.17 13.25 2.97
N GLU A 35 0.90 13.56 2.70
CA GLU A 35 0.52 14.58 1.72
C GLU A 35 0.93 15.99 2.16
N SER A 36 0.85 16.31 3.46
CA SER A 36 1.33 17.60 4.00
C SER A 36 2.84 17.84 3.82
N GLN A 37 3.61 16.78 3.58
CA GLN A 37 5.05 16.85 3.27
C GLN A 37 5.35 16.77 1.76
N GLY A 38 4.31 16.78 0.91
CA GLY A 38 4.44 16.69 -0.54
C GLY A 38 4.75 15.28 -1.04
N HIS A 39 4.40 14.24 -0.28
CA HIS A 39 4.44 12.84 -0.74
C HIS A 39 3.09 12.41 -1.28
N THR A 40 3.08 11.35 -2.09
CA THR A 40 1.84 10.74 -2.60
C THR A 40 1.65 9.37 -1.97
N LEU A 41 0.39 9.02 -1.66
CA LEU A 41 0.02 7.73 -1.10
C LEU A 41 -0.99 7.04 -2.02
N VAL A 42 -0.63 5.86 -2.49
CA VAL A 42 -1.53 4.91 -3.16
C VAL A 42 -1.79 3.76 -2.19
N THR A 43 -3.06 3.45 -1.94
CA THR A 43 -3.45 2.35 -1.07
C THR A 43 -4.24 1.31 -1.85
N THR A 44 -3.99 0.03 -1.60
CA THR A 44 -4.71 -1.05 -2.28
C THR A 44 -4.75 -2.35 -1.46
N SER A 45 -5.80 -3.14 -1.69
CA SER A 45 -5.86 -4.57 -1.32
C SER A 45 -5.58 -5.51 -2.50
N SER A 46 -5.52 -4.96 -3.72
CA SER A 46 -5.25 -5.72 -4.95
C SER A 46 -3.76 -6.03 -5.06
N LYS A 47 -3.37 -7.22 -4.61
CA LYS A 47 -1.96 -7.63 -4.46
C LYS A 47 -1.55 -8.89 -5.24
N ASP A 48 -2.52 -9.64 -5.76
CA ASP A 48 -2.29 -10.96 -6.38
C ASP A 48 -2.52 -10.91 -7.89
N GLY A 49 -1.64 -11.56 -8.65
CA GLY A 49 -1.70 -11.61 -10.12
C GLY A 49 -0.98 -10.44 -10.82
N ALA A 50 -0.69 -10.64 -12.11
CA ALA A 50 0.09 -9.71 -12.93
C ALA A 50 -0.62 -8.35 -13.19
N ASP A 51 -1.94 -8.32 -13.07
CA ASP A 51 -2.76 -7.12 -13.27
C ASP A 51 -3.15 -6.41 -11.97
N SER A 52 -2.62 -6.90 -10.82
CA SER A 52 -2.88 -6.28 -9.52
C SER A 52 -2.41 -4.83 -9.47
N VAL A 53 -3.07 -4.03 -8.64
CA VAL A 53 -2.65 -2.64 -8.42
C VAL A 53 -1.22 -2.61 -7.85
N LEU A 54 -0.87 -3.55 -6.96
CA LEU A 54 0.51 -3.73 -6.51
C LEU A 54 1.51 -3.87 -7.68
N ASP A 55 1.25 -4.76 -8.64
CA ASP A 55 2.16 -4.97 -9.78
C ASP A 55 2.30 -3.74 -10.68
N LYS A 56 1.25 -2.91 -10.77
CA LYS A 56 1.24 -1.68 -11.58
C LYS A 56 1.96 -0.53 -10.87
N GLU A 57 1.69 -0.36 -9.58
CA GLU A 57 2.15 0.79 -8.81
C GLU A 57 3.56 0.64 -8.24
N ILE A 58 4.07 -0.59 -8.09
CA ILE A 58 5.40 -0.84 -7.55
C ILE A 58 6.53 -0.39 -8.47
N VAL A 59 6.26 -0.22 -9.77
CA VAL A 59 7.26 0.10 -10.80
C VAL A 59 8.04 1.39 -10.47
N ASP A 60 7.36 2.38 -9.89
CA ASP A 60 7.87 3.71 -9.56
C ASP A 60 7.69 4.07 -8.07
N ALA A 61 7.21 3.15 -7.23
CA ALA A 61 7.12 3.35 -5.78
C ALA A 61 8.51 3.53 -5.15
N ASP A 62 8.66 4.52 -4.28
CA ASP A 62 9.87 4.69 -3.46
C ASP A 62 9.82 3.84 -2.18
N VAL A 63 8.61 3.68 -1.63
CA VAL A 63 8.32 2.98 -0.37
C VAL A 63 7.18 2.01 -0.59
N VAL A 64 7.31 0.76 -0.15
CA VAL A 64 6.21 -0.21 -0.12
C VAL A 64 5.96 -0.70 1.30
N ILE A 65 4.79 -0.39 1.84
CA ILE A 65 4.35 -0.85 3.17
C ILE A 65 3.37 -2.00 2.97
N THR A 66 3.64 -3.15 3.58
CA THR A 66 2.77 -4.33 3.53
C THR A 66 2.39 -4.78 4.93
N THR A 67 1.34 -5.60 5.04
CA THR A 67 0.91 -6.19 6.31
C THR A 67 0.89 -7.72 6.24
N PRO A 68 1.38 -8.46 7.26
CA PRO A 68 1.37 -9.92 7.24
C PRO A 68 -0.03 -10.55 7.14
N PHE A 69 -1.05 -9.81 7.56
CA PHE A 69 -2.45 -10.27 7.52
C PHE A 69 -3.03 -10.26 6.09
N HIS A 70 -2.39 -9.51 5.17
CA HIS A 70 -2.72 -9.46 3.74
C HIS A 70 -1.44 -9.21 2.93
N PRO A 71 -0.54 -10.20 2.85
CA PRO A 71 0.85 -9.96 2.50
C PRO A 71 1.03 -9.67 1.01
N GLY A 72 1.46 -8.46 0.68
CA GLY A 72 1.96 -8.10 -0.65
C GLY A 72 3.34 -8.71 -0.87
N TYR A 73 3.41 -9.91 -1.45
CA TYR A 73 4.70 -10.59 -1.65
C TYR A 73 5.63 -9.81 -2.57
N ILE A 74 6.75 -9.30 -2.04
CA ILE A 74 7.80 -8.62 -2.83
C ILE A 74 8.81 -9.68 -3.27
N ASN A 75 8.47 -10.37 -4.37
CA ASN A 75 9.33 -11.39 -4.98
C ASN A 75 10.41 -10.77 -5.88
N LYS A 76 11.29 -11.62 -6.42
CA LYS A 76 12.38 -11.19 -7.30
C LYS A 76 11.88 -10.39 -8.51
N GLU A 77 10.81 -10.85 -9.15
CA GLU A 77 10.25 -10.20 -10.33
C GLU A 77 9.72 -8.79 -10.02
N ARG A 78 9.11 -8.61 -8.84
CA ARG A 78 8.65 -7.28 -8.38
C ARG A 78 9.82 -6.37 -8.04
N ILE A 79 10.85 -6.86 -7.37
CA ILE A 79 12.08 -6.10 -7.10
C ILE A 79 12.72 -5.64 -8.41
N ASP A 80 12.80 -6.53 -9.41
CA ASP A 80 13.39 -6.20 -10.72
C ASP A 80 12.58 -5.12 -11.47
N LYS A 81 11.25 -5.05 -11.27
CA LYS A 81 10.37 -4.01 -11.82
C LYS A 81 10.44 -2.69 -11.05
N ALA A 82 10.72 -2.71 -9.74
CA ALA A 82 10.60 -1.57 -8.83
C ALA A 82 11.81 -0.62 -8.94
N LYS A 83 11.79 0.28 -9.92
CA LYS A 83 12.96 1.10 -10.29
C LYS A 83 13.37 2.13 -9.26
N ASN A 84 12.44 2.56 -8.41
CA ASN A 84 12.65 3.60 -7.42
C ASN A 84 12.68 3.07 -5.98
N LEU A 85 12.41 1.77 -5.79
CA LEU A 85 12.19 1.19 -4.46
C LEU A 85 13.42 1.32 -3.59
N LYS A 86 13.24 1.92 -2.41
CA LYS A 86 14.28 2.13 -1.41
C LYS A 86 14.00 1.37 -0.11
N ILE A 87 12.73 1.21 0.24
CA ILE A 87 12.30 0.55 1.49
C ILE A 87 10.94 -0.12 1.35
#